data_AF-A0A9N9XJZ3-F1
#
_entry.id   AF-A0A9N9XJZ3-F1
#
_cell.length_a   1.000
_cell.length_b   1.000
_cell.length_c   1.000
_cell.angle_alpha   90.00
_cell.angle_beta   90.00
_cell.angle_gamma   90.00
#
_symmetry.space_group_name_H-M   'P 1'
#
loop_
_entity.id
_entity.type
_entity.pdbx_description
1 polymer ?
#
loop_
_entity_poly.entity_id
_entity_poly.type
_entity_poly.pdbx_seq_one_letter_code
_entity_poly.pdbx_strand_id
1 'polypeptide(L)'
;MDSSSDSSESDDCDGLRRKALQVILPTDFNPDSEPQDGTEYLQHVIYERRKIRKYLRADIDISKYRKNQTFNIHQKNEVETFTEYLPSIEWQVKKLKDFQDFKLLIDNQIDKNYVPKVGFFSQTQFSEMLNTEGPKLTVFLKYTQAVKLGMLEIITKTLHECFNNWNLKDSVAKYMDKLI
;
A
#
# COMPACT_ATOMS: atom_id res chain seq x y z
N MET A 1 51.41 -3.32 1.95
CA MET A 1 51.11 -2.47 0.79
C MET A 1 50.33 -3.33 -0.16
N ASP A 2 49.08 -2.92 -0.43
CA ASP A 2 47.98 -3.76 -0.88
C ASP A 2 48.20 -4.45 -2.22
N SER A 3 48.07 -5.77 -2.20
CA SER A 3 47.67 -6.59 -3.36
C SER A 3 46.17 -6.81 -3.28
N SER A 4 45.39 -6.00 -4.01
CA SER A 4 43.96 -6.25 -4.20
C SER A 4 43.77 -6.99 -5.52
N SER A 5 43.71 -8.31 -5.39
CA SER A 5 43.24 -9.24 -6.41
C SER A 5 41.72 -9.07 -6.57
N ASP A 6 41.29 -8.27 -7.54
CA ASP A 6 39.86 -8.12 -7.84
C ASP A 6 39.42 -9.19 -8.85
N SER A 7 39.37 -10.43 -8.36
CA SER A 7 38.78 -11.58 -9.05
C SER A 7 37.40 -11.84 -8.46
N SER A 8 36.41 -11.07 -8.91
CA SER A 8 35.01 -11.42 -8.77
C SER A 8 34.25 -11.04 -10.04
N GLU A 9 34.38 -11.88 -11.07
CA GLU A 9 33.34 -12.01 -12.09
C GLU A 9 32.14 -12.69 -11.43
N SER A 10 31.43 -11.92 -10.61
CA SER A 10 30.11 -12.28 -10.10
C SER A 10 29.16 -12.24 -11.29
N ASP A 11 28.82 -13.43 -11.79
CA ASP A 11 27.84 -13.67 -12.84
C ASP A 11 26.42 -13.48 -12.25
N ASP A 12 26.16 -12.32 -11.65
CA ASP A 12 24.85 -11.93 -11.10
C ASP A 12 23.87 -11.71 -12.25
N CYS A 13 23.29 -12.83 -12.68
CA CYS A 13 22.31 -12.96 -13.75
C CYS A 13 20.89 -12.51 -13.35
N ASP A 14 20.76 -11.44 -12.56
CA ASP A 14 19.44 -10.94 -12.16
C ASP A 14 18.94 -9.77 -13.02
N GLY A 15 17.99 -10.12 -13.88
CA GLY A 15 16.82 -9.29 -14.20
C GLY A 15 16.86 -8.47 -15.48
N LEU A 16 17.91 -7.68 -15.75
CA LEU A 16 17.78 -6.61 -16.78
C LEU A 16 18.73 -6.73 -17.97
N ARG A 17 19.91 -7.35 -17.83
CA ARG A 17 20.89 -7.45 -18.93
C ARG A 17 21.69 -8.75 -18.84
N ARG A 18 21.12 -9.85 -19.33
CA ARG A 18 21.88 -11.11 -19.49
C ARG A 18 22.75 -11.04 -20.74
N LYS A 19 23.97 -11.56 -20.65
CA LYS A 19 24.85 -11.72 -21.82
C LYS A 19 24.20 -12.69 -22.80
N ALA A 20 24.08 -12.29 -24.06
CA ALA A 20 23.56 -13.17 -25.13
C ALA A 20 24.66 -14.05 -25.74
N LEU A 21 25.92 -13.58 -25.71
CA LEU A 21 27.08 -14.25 -26.26
C LEU A 21 28.23 -14.19 -25.26
N GLN A 22 28.96 -15.29 -25.12
CA GLN A 22 30.15 -15.37 -24.28
C GLN A 22 31.39 -15.07 -25.13
N VAL A 23 32.00 -13.90 -24.93
CA VAL A 23 33.21 -13.48 -25.64
C VAL A 23 34.23 -13.03 -24.60
N ILE A 24 35.44 -13.58 -24.70
CA ILE A 24 36.57 -13.28 -23.81
C ILE A 24 37.53 -12.38 -24.57
N LEU A 25 38.02 -11.32 -23.91
CA LEU A 25 39.03 -10.43 -24.46
C LEU A 25 40.44 -11.03 -24.25
N PRO A 26 41.21 -11.33 -25.31
CA PRO A 26 42.57 -11.87 -25.19
C PRO A 26 43.53 -10.84 -24.58
N THR A 27 44.59 -11.32 -23.92
CA THR A 27 45.62 -10.45 -23.31
C THR A 27 46.44 -9.70 -24.36
N ASP A 28 46.67 -10.31 -25.53
CA ASP A 28 47.44 -9.73 -26.65
C ASP A 28 46.56 -9.02 -27.69
N PHE A 29 45.39 -8.52 -27.26
CA PHE A 29 44.43 -7.89 -28.15
C PHE A 29 44.98 -6.60 -28.76
N ASN A 30 45.05 -6.54 -30.10
CA ASN A 30 45.47 -5.36 -30.84
C ASN A 30 44.24 -4.50 -31.21
N PRO A 31 44.07 -3.31 -30.63
CA PRO A 31 42.90 -2.47 -30.90
C PRO A 31 42.93 -1.77 -32.27
N ASP A 32 44.08 -1.73 -32.95
CA ASP A 32 44.26 -1.03 -34.23
C ASP A 32 44.13 -1.98 -35.43
N SER A 33 43.93 -3.28 -35.21
CA SER A 33 43.71 -4.25 -36.30
C SER A 33 42.24 -4.28 -36.74
N GLU A 34 42.00 -4.43 -38.05
CA GLU A 34 40.64 -4.61 -38.56
C GLU A 34 40.10 -6.00 -38.19
N PRO A 35 38.92 -6.10 -37.54
CA PRO A 35 38.35 -7.39 -37.15
C PRO A 35 37.98 -8.20 -38.40
N GLN A 36 38.46 -9.45 -38.44
CA GLN A 36 38.23 -10.37 -39.56
C GLN A 36 37.04 -11.30 -39.32
N ASP A 37 36.67 -11.51 -38.05
CA ASP A 37 35.53 -12.34 -37.64
C ASP A 37 34.57 -11.61 -36.69
N GLY A 38 33.34 -12.12 -36.58
CA GLY A 38 32.32 -11.59 -35.66
C GLY A 38 32.74 -11.65 -34.19
N THR A 39 33.57 -12.63 -33.81
CA THR A 39 34.12 -12.74 -32.44
C THR A 39 35.11 -11.62 -32.14
N GLU A 40 36.02 -11.34 -33.08
CA GLU A 40 36.99 -10.25 -32.97
C GLU A 40 36.29 -8.89 -32.93
N TYR A 41 35.23 -8.72 -33.71
CA TYR A 41 34.40 -7.52 -33.65
C TYR A 41 33.82 -7.29 -32.25
N LEU A 42 33.27 -8.34 -31.62
CA LEU A 42 32.73 -8.24 -30.26
C LEU A 42 33.84 -7.94 -29.22
N GLN A 43 35.06 -8.42 -29.44
CA GLN A 43 36.22 -8.07 -28.61
C GLN A 43 36.56 -6.58 -28.72
N HIS A 44 36.55 -6.00 -29.93
CA HIS A 44 36.72 -4.56 -30.15
C HIS A 44 35.63 -3.76 -29.42
N VAL A 45 34.36 -4.17 -29.53
CA VAL A 45 33.23 -3.51 -28.86
C VAL A 45 33.37 -3.58 -27.33
N ILE A 46 33.79 -4.71 -26.76
CA ILE A 46 34.03 -4.85 -25.32
C ILE A 46 35.18 -3.92 -24.89
N TYR A 47 36.25 -3.86 -25.67
CA TYR A 47 37.40 -3.00 -25.41
C TYR A 47 37.03 -1.51 -25.46
N GLU A 48 36.32 -1.06 -26.49
CA GLU A 48 35.81 0.31 -26.59
C GLU A 48 34.86 0.65 -25.44
N ARG A 49 33.95 -0.27 -25.10
CA ARG A 49 32.99 -0.08 -24.01
C ARG A 49 33.68 0.14 -22.66
N ARG A 50 34.83 -0.51 -22.42
CA ARG A 50 35.64 -0.32 -21.20
C ARG A 50 36.25 1.09 -21.11
N LYS A 51 36.54 1.72 -22.26
CA LYS A 51 37.05 3.11 -22.31
C LYS A 51 35.98 4.16 -22.08
N ILE A 52 34.71 3.82 -22.32
CA ILE A 52 33.58 4.74 -22.17
C ILE A 52 33.02 4.71 -20.73
N ARG A 53 32.73 5.89 -20.18
CA ARG A 53 32.13 6.04 -18.84
C ARG A 53 30.81 5.27 -18.73
N LYS A 54 30.59 4.59 -17.58
CA LYS A 54 29.38 3.77 -17.36
C LYS A 54 28.09 4.60 -17.35
N TYR A 55 28.18 5.83 -16.86
CA TYR A 55 27.08 6.78 -16.80
C TYR A 55 27.55 8.13 -17.33
N LEU A 56 26.69 8.79 -18.10
CA LEU A 56 26.86 10.16 -18.54
C LEU A 56 25.69 10.97 -18.00
N ARG A 57 25.98 12.14 -17.42
CA ARG A 57 24.97 13.09 -16.99
C ARG A 57 25.01 14.27 -17.95
N ALA A 58 23.86 14.58 -18.54
CA ALA A 58 23.68 15.81 -19.30
C ALA A 58 23.03 16.85 -18.39
N ASP A 59 23.55 18.08 -18.42
CA ASP A 59 22.92 19.20 -17.75
C ASP A 59 21.75 19.69 -18.59
N ILE A 60 20.56 19.63 -18.01
CA ILE A 60 19.31 20.06 -18.64
C ILE A 60 18.85 21.32 -17.92
N ASP A 61 18.37 22.31 -18.66
CA ASP A 61 17.73 23.49 -18.10
C ASP A 61 16.38 23.12 -17.45
N ILE A 62 16.41 22.96 -16.13
CA ILE A 62 15.28 22.54 -15.30
C ILE A 62 14.21 23.65 -15.21
N SER A 63 14.57 24.90 -15.55
CA SER A 63 13.68 26.07 -15.41
C SER A 63 12.39 25.93 -16.21
N LYS A 64 12.44 25.23 -17.35
CA LYS A 64 11.28 24.97 -18.22
C LYS A 64 10.26 24.00 -17.62
N TYR A 65 10.68 23.17 -16.66
CA TYR A 65 9.86 22.06 -16.11
C TYR A 65 9.27 22.35 -14.73
N ARG A 66 9.61 23.51 -14.12
CA ARG A 66 9.09 23.87 -12.78
C ARG A 66 7.64 24.36 -12.80
N LYS A 67 7.14 24.86 -13.94
CA LYS A 67 5.86 25.56 -14.00
C LYS A 67 4.62 24.65 -13.92
N ASN A 68 4.73 23.37 -14.31
CA ASN A 68 3.59 22.47 -14.48
C ASN A 68 3.77 21.12 -13.76
N GLN A 69 4.41 21.10 -12.58
CA GLN A 69 4.53 19.85 -11.81
C GLN A 69 3.19 19.51 -11.16
N THR A 70 2.77 18.25 -11.31
CA THR A 70 1.60 17.71 -10.61
C THR A 70 1.92 17.62 -9.12
N PHE A 71 1.05 18.20 -8.28
CA PHE A 71 1.14 18.06 -6.84
C PHE A 71 0.48 16.75 -6.39
N ASN A 72 1.23 15.94 -5.66
CA ASN A 72 0.69 14.77 -4.99
C ASN A 72 0.10 15.19 -3.64
N ILE A 73 -1.22 15.32 -3.58
CA ILE A 73 -1.93 15.63 -2.34
C ILE A 73 -1.98 14.36 -1.49
N HIS A 74 -1.26 14.38 -0.37
CA HIS A 74 -1.40 13.36 0.67
C HIS A 74 -2.41 13.90 1.68
N GLN A 75 -3.54 13.22 1.81
CA GLN A 75 -4.54 13.59 2.81
C GLN A 75 -3.96 13.32 4.21
N LYS A 76 -3.64 14.38 4.95
CA LYS A 76 -3.18 14.29 6.33
C LYS A 76 -4.41 14.04 7.21
N ASN A 77 -4.59 12.78 7.63
CA ASN A 77 -5.68 12.38 8.53
C ASN A 77 -5.30 12.58 10.01
N GLU A 78 -4.68 13.71 10.35
CA GLU A 78 -4.41 14.01 11.76
C GLU A 78 -5.69 14.56 12.40
N VAL A 79 -6.25 13.79 13.33
CA VAL A 79 -7.31 14.25 14.22
C VAL A 79 -6.62 14.98 15.37
N GLU A 80 -6.54 16.30 15.28
CA GLU A 80 -6.06 17.12 16.40
C GLU A 80 -6.98 16.91 17.60
N THR A 81 -6.49 16.18 18.60
CA THR A 81 -7.20 15.93 19.86
C THR A 81 -6.40 16.59 20.97
N PHE A 82 -7.07 17.31 21.88
CA PHE A 82 -6.39 17.85 23.05
C PHE A 82 -5.81 16.70 23.89
N THR A 83 -4.56 16.87 24.33
CA THR A 83 -3.80 15.85 25.07
C THR A 83 -4.51 15.36 26.32
N GLU A 84 -5.36 16.19 26.92
CA GLU A 84 -6.15 15.87 28.11
C GLU A 84 -7.28 14.86 27.85
N TYR A 85 -7.74 14.72 26.60
CA TYR A 85 -8.76 13.73 26.21
C TYR A 85 -8.16 12.47 25.59
N LEU A 86 -6.83 12.35 25.50
CA LEU A 86 -6.22 11.13 24.99
C LEU A 86 -6.39 10.00 26.01
N PRO A 87 -6.94 8.84 25.60
CA PRO A 87 -7.05 7.70 26.50
C PRO A 87 -5.67 7.15 26.86
N SER A 88 -5.52 6.64 28.08
CA SER A 88 -4.28 5.99 28.51
C SER A 88 -3.97 4.74 27.68
N ILE A 89 -2.68 4.41 27.56
CA ILE A 89 -2.23 3.22 26.81
C ILE A 89 -2.88 1.95 27.37
N GLU A 90 -2.96 1.84 28.70
CA GLU A 90 -3.60 0.69 29.37
C GLU A 90 -5.07 0.54 28.99
N TRP A 91 -5.80 1.66 28.90
CA TRP A 91 -7.20 1.65 28.48
C TRP A 91 -7.33 1.22 27.01
N GLN A 92 -6.46 1.70 26.13
CA GLN A 92 -6.46 1.32 24.71
C GLN A 92 -6.18 -0.18 24.53
N VAL A 93 -5.18 -0.72 25.25
CA VAL A 93 -4.85 -2.16 25.22
C VAL A 93 -6.02 -3.00 25.73
N LYS A 94 -6.65 -2.57 26.83
CA LYS A 94 -7.85 -3.24 27.35
C LYS A 94 -8.98 -3.24 26.32
N LYS A 95 -9.26 -2.11 25.68
CA LYS A 95 -10.31 -2.02 24.66
C LYS A 95 -10.03 -2.85 23.41
N LEU A 96 -8.76 -2.92 23.00
CA LEU A 96 -8.35 -3.77 21.89
C LEU A 96 -8.60 -5.25 22.23
N LYS A 97 -8.30 -5.66 23.47
CA LYS A 97 -8.61 -7.02 23.94
C LYS A 97 -10.12 -7.29 23.99
N ASP A 98 -10.89 -6.38 24.58
CA ASP A 98 -12.35 -6.50 24.65
C ASP A 98 -12.95 -6.68 23.23
N PHE A 99 -12.42 -5.94 22.25
CA PHE A 99 -12.84 -6.03 20.85
C PHE A 99 -12.45 -7.37 20.20
N GLN A 100 -11.24 -7.87 20.46
CA GLN A 100 -10.80 -9.18 19.97
C GLN A 100 -11.66 -10.31 20.51
N ASP A 101 -11.98 -10.28 21.82
CA ASP A 101 -12.84 -11.27 22.46
C ASP A 101 -14.26 -11.24 21.88
N PHE A 102 -14.79 -10.04 21.61
CA PHE A 102 -16.07 -9.86 20.95
C PHE A 102 -16.09 -10.45 19.53
N LYS A 103 -15.05 -10.19 18.74
CA LYS A 103 -14.92 -10.75 17.39
C LYS A 103 -14.89 -12.28 17.40
N LEU A 104 -14.12 -12.86 18.33
CA LEU A 104 -14.06 -14.31 18.50
C LEU A 104 -15.43 -14.90 18.86
N LEU A 105 -16.19 -14.22 19.72
CA LEU A 105 -17.55 -14.62 20.06
C LEU A 105 -18.47 -14.61 18.82
N ILE A 106 -18.39 -13.57 17.98
CA ILE A 106 -19.14 -13.51 16.73
C ILE A 106 -18.75 -14.64 15.80
N ASP A 107 -17.45 -14.87 15.59
CA ASP A 107 -16.95 -15.93 14.71
C ASP A 107 -17.40 -17.32 15.16
N ASN A 108 -17.51 -17.54 16.47
CA ASN A 108 -18.03 -18.79 17.04
C ASN A 108 -19.56 -18.93 16.91
N GLN A 109 -20.31 -17.83 16.81
CA GLN A 109 -21.77 -17.84 16.63
C GLN A 109 -22.20 -17.96 15.16
N ILE A 110 -21.32 -17.62 14.22
CA ILE A 110 -21.57 -17.78 12.80
C ILE A 110 -21.26 -19.24 12.43
N ASP A 111 -22.28 -20.00 12.07
CA ASP A 111 -22.07 -21.33 11.49
C ASP A 111 -21.10 -21.24 10.32
N LYS A 112 -20.12 -22.15 10.22
CA LYS A 112 -19.14 -22.14 9.11
C LYS A 112 -19.78 -22.27 7.72
N ASN A 113 -21.03 -22.74 7.66
CA ASN A 113 -21.84 -22.86 6.45
C ASN A 113 -22.88 -21.74 6.31
N TYR A 114 -22.84 -20.71 7.15
CA TYR A 114 -23.77 -19.60 7.13
C TYR A 114 -23.50 -18.72 5.90
N VAL A 115 -24.45 -18.71 4.97
CA VAL A 115 -24.43 -17.80 3.82
C VAL A 115 -25.31 -16.59 4.16
N PRO A 116 -24.74 -15.37 4.20
CA PRO A 116 -25.53 -14.15 4.38
C PRO A 116 -26.58 -14.05 3.28
N LYS A 117 -27.84 -13.86 3.66
CA LYS A 117 -28.99 -13.97 2.74
C LYS A 117 -29.37 -12.63 2.12
N VAL A 118 -28.87 -11.52 2.66
CA VAL A 118 -29.33 -10.17 2.29
C VAL A 118 -28.21 -9.40 1.59
N GLY A 119 -28.36 -9.22 0.28
CA GLY A 119 -27.44 -8.48 -0.58
C GLY A 119 -27.78 -7.00 -0.80
N PHE A 120 -28.90 -6.53 -0.22
CA PHE A 120 -29.36 -5.15 -0.37
C PHE A 120 -30.06 -4.65 0.90
N PHE A 121 -29.95 -3.37 1.19
CA PHE A 121 -30.67 -2.72 2.29
C PHE A 121 -31.17 -1.34 1.86
N SER A 122 -32.29 -0.90 2.44
CA SER A 122 -32.80 0.45 2.21
C SER A 122 -32.03 1.45 3.07
N GLN A 123 -31.42 2.46 2.44
CA GLN A 123 -30.69 3.50 3.15
C GLN A 123 -31.62 4.31 4.06
N THR A 124 -32.83 4.66 3.60
CA THR A 124 -33.80 5.43 4.38
C THR A 124 -34.26 4.67 5.62
N GLN A 125 -34.57 3.39 5.45
CA GLN A 125 -34.95 2.52 6.56
C GLN A 125 -33.81 2.37 7.59
N PHE A 126 -32.57 2.24 7.11
CA PHE A 126 -31.42 2.14 8.00
C PHE A 126 -31.17 3.45 8.75
N SER A 127 -31.30 4.60 8.10
CA SER A 127 -31.21 5.92 8.76
C SER A 127 -32.30 6.11 9.82
N GLU A 128 -33.51 5.62 9.59
CA GLU A 128 -34.57 5.61 10.60
C GLU A 128 -34.22 4.69 11.77
N MET A 129 -33.73 3.47 11.49
CA MET A 129 -33.26 2.53 12.51
C MET A 129 -32.13 3.10 13.36
N LEU A 130 -31.16 3.81 12.76
CA LEU A 130 -30.06 4.47 13.47
C LEU A 130 -30.55 5.49 14.52
N ASN A 131 -31.70 6.12 14.26
CA ASN A 131 -32.29 7.14 15.15
C ASN A 131 -33.24 6.56 16.20
N THR A 132 -33.75 5.34 16.02
CA THR A 132 -34.89 4.81 16.77
C THR A 132 -34.56 3.56 17.59
N GLU A 133 -33.78 2.63 17.03
CA GLU A 133 -33.48 1.35 17.65
C GLU A 133 -31.98 1.16 17.85
N GLY A 134 -31.57 0.46 18.91
CA GLY A 134 -30.17 0.07 19.09
C GLY A 134 -29.76 -1.08 18.14
N PRO A 135 -28.45 -1.22 17.85
CA PRO A 135 -27.97 -2.23 16.92
C PRO A 135 -28.16 -3.65 17.48
N LYS A 136 -28.86 -4.50 16.72
CA LYS A 136 -29.10 -5.91 17.07
C LYS A 136 -28.15 -6.79 16.27
N LEU A 137 -27.33 -7.60 16.97
CA LEU A 137 -26.34 -8.47 16.32
C LEU A 137 -26.98 -9.43 15.31
N THR A 138 -28.14 -9.98 15.66
CA THR A 138 -28.94 -10.89 14.80
C THR A 138 -29.34 -10.28 13.45
N VAL A 139 -29.39 -8.95 13.35
CA VAL A 139 -29.68 -8.23 12.11
C VAL A 139 -28.42 -8.12 11.26
N PHE A 140 -27.28 -7.75 11.86
CA PHE A 140 -25.99 -7.61 11.16
C PHE A 140 -25.45 -8.92 10.60
N LEU A 141 -25.69 -10.04 11.30
CA LEU A 141 -25.25 -11.34 10.82
C LEU A 141 -25.89 -11.72 9.49
N LYS A 142 -27.10 -11.21 9.16
CA LYS A 142 -27.83 -11.53 7.92
C LYS A 142 -27.29 -10.87 6.66
N TYR A 143 -26.51 -9.81 6.82
CA TYR A 143 -26.04 -8.99 5.71
C TYR A 143 -24.68 -9.46 5.20
N THR A 144 -24.51 -9.36 3.88
CA THR A 144 -23.21 -9.57 3.23
C THR A 144 -22.21 -8.49 3.63
N GLN A 145 -20.91 -8.76 3.48
CA GLN A 145 -19.86 -7.78 3.79
C GLN A 145 -20.00 -6.49 2.96
N ALA A 146 -20.38 -6.62 1.68
CA ALA A 146 -20.61 -5.47 0.80
C ALA A 146 -21.72 -4.55 1.36
N VAL A 147 -22.79 -5.13 1.91
CA VAL A 147 -23.86 -4.37 2.55
C VAL A 147 -23.39 -3.72 3.85
N LYS A 148 -22.60 -4.42 4.67
CA LYS A 148 -22.03 -3.84 5.90
C LYS A 148 -21.14 -2.63 5.61
N LEU A 149 -20.35 -2.67 4.52
CA LEU A 149 -19.57 -1.52 4.05
C LEU A 149 -20.46 -0.34 3.65
N GLY A 150 -21.56 -0.60 2.92
CA GLY A 150 -22.53 0.44 2.60
C GLY A 150 -23.23 1.03 3.83
N MET A 151 -23.51 0.21 4.85
CA MET A 151 -24.03 0.69 6.13
C MET A 151 -23.02 1.57 6.88
N LEU A 152 -21.75 1.17 6.87
CA LEU A 152 -20.66 1.94 7.48
C LEU A 152 -20.47 3.31 6.82
N GLU A 153 -20.65 3.39 5.50
CA GLU A 153 -20.60 4.65 4.76
C GLU A 153 -21.72 5.60 5.22
N ILE A 154 -22.94 5.09 5.41
CA ILE A 154 -24.06 5.90 5.92
C ILE A 154 -23.79 6.37 7.33
N ILE A 155 -23.32 5.49 8.22
CA ILE A 155 -23.00 5.88 9.60
C ILE A 155 -21.91 6.95 9.61
N THR A 156 -20.87 6.81 8.78
CA THR A 156 -19.81 7.82 8.65
C THR A 156 -20.37 9.17 8.20
N LYS A 157 -21.29 9.18 7.22
CA LYS A 157 -21.97 10.41 6.78
C LYS A 157 -22.78 11.04 7.90
N THR A 158 -23.59 10.25 8.60
CA THR A 158 -24.39 10.72 9.74
C THR A 158 -23.53 11.21 10.90
N LEU A 159 -22.39 10.56 11.16
CA LEU A 159 -21.43 11.01 12.17
C LEU A 159 -20.82 12.36 11.81
N HIS A 160 -20.45 12.58 10.54
CA HIS A 160 -19.97 13.88 10.09
C HIS A 160 -21.03 14.97 10.26
N GLU A 161 -22.29 14.69 9.92
CA GLU A 161 -23.40 15.62 10.14
C GLU A 161 -23.65 15.90 11.63
N CYS A 162 -23.59 14.88 12.48
CA CYS A 162 -23.70 15.02 13.93
C CYS A 162 -22.54 15.81 14.54
N PHE A 163 -21.31 15.57 14.07
CA PHE A 163 -20.11 16.27 14.53
C PHE A 163 -20.17 17.76 14.17
N ASN A 164 -20.56 18.08 12.94
CA ASN A 164 -20.73 19.48 12.51
C ASN A 164 -21.80 20.22 13.32
N ASN A 165 -22.81 19.51 13.81
CA ASN A 165 -23.90 20.05 14.62
C ASN A 165 -23.69 19.88 16.13
N TRP A 166 -22.53 19.38 16.59
CA TRP A 166 -22.22 19.10 18.00
C TRP A 166 -23.29 18.27 18.74
N ASN A 167 -23.95 17.37 18.04
CA ASN A 167 -25.04 16.55 18.57
C ASN A 167 -24.81 15.08 18.23
N LEU A 168 -23.87 14.46 18.95
CA LEU A 168 -23.58 13.04 18.82
C LEU A 168 -24.66 12.23 19.54
N LYS A 169 -25.46 11.49 18.79
CA LYS A 169 -26.45 10.57 19.36
C LYS A 169 -25.76 9.27 19.77
N ASP A 170 -25.97 8.84 21.02
CA ASP A 170 -25.49 7.57 21.58
C ASP A 170 -25.82 6.34 20.73
N SER A 171 -26.92 6.40 19.97
CA SER A 171 -27.31 5.32 19.06
C SER A 171 -26.26 5.14 17.97
N VAL A 172 -25.81 6.20 17.32
CA VAL A 172 -24.88 6.17 16.18
C VAL A 172 -23.52 5.58 16.57
N ALA A 173 -23.00 5.96 17.74
CA ALA A 173 -21.76 5.39 18.28
C ALA A 173 -21.86 3.87 18.52
N LYS A 174 -22.99 3.40 19.05
CA LYS A 174 -23.23 1.96 19.30
C LYS A 174 -23.28 1.15 18.00
N TYR A 175 -23.74 1.75 16.89
CA TYR A 175 -23.79 1.07 15.59
C TYR A 175 -22.40 0.85 14.98
N MET A 176 -21.46 1.78 15.17
CA MET A 176 -20.07 1.60 14.72
C MET A 176 -19.41 0.39 15.37
N ASP A 177 -19.53 0.25 16.70
CA ASP A 177 -18.91 -0.85 17.45
C ASP A 177 -19.43 -2.25 17.05
N LYS A 178 -20.63 -2.36 16.46
CA LYS A 178 -21.21 -3.65 16.08
C LYS A 178 -21.06 -4.02 14.60
N LEU A 179 -20.56 -3.11 13.76
CA LEU A 179 -20.41 -3.31 12.31
C LEU A 179 -18.98 -3.68 11.89
N ILE A 180 -17.98 -3.38 12.72
CA ILE A 180 -16.57 -3.74 12.56
C ILE A 180 -16.31 -5.10 13.22
#